data_AF-A0A1M6D2G0-F1
#
_entry.id   AF-A0A1M6D2G0-F1
#
_cell.length_a   1.000
_cell.length_b   1.000
_cell.length_c   1.000
_cell.angle_alpha   90.00
_cell.angle_beta   90.00
_cell.angle_gamma   90.00
#
_symmetry.space_group_name_H-M   'P 1'
#
loop_
_entity.id
_entity.type
_entity.pdbx_description
1 polymer ?
#
loop_
_entity_poly.entity_id
_entity_poly.type
_entity_poly.pdbx_seq_one_letter_code
_entity_poly.pdbx_strand_id
1 'polypeptide(L)' 'MIKALLRESAGQAVVVLGLSGENMARLMADEPIVVQVAELGLPPMKILLMGGRTEEVMAAQLKERFGTPKRAIRQEPER' A
#
# COMPACT_ATOMS: atom_id res chain seq x y z
N MET A 1 -2.42 12.14 8.62
CA MET A 1 -3.07 12.55 7.34
C MET A 1 -2.28 11.96 6.18
N ILE A 2 -2.92 11.29 5.22
CA ILE A 2 -2.26 10.79 4.01
C ILE A 2 -2.51 11.80 2.89
N LYS A 3 -1.45 12.21 2.19
CA LYS A 3 -1.58 12.96 0.93
C LYS A 3 -1.36 12.00 -0.22
N ALA A 4 -2.29 12.01 -1.18
CA ALA A 4 -2.16 11.19 -2.37
C ALA A 4 -2.10 12.08 -3.61
N LEU A 5 -1.31 11.67 -4.59
CA LEU A 5 -1.09 12.41 -5.83
C LEU A 5 -1.00 11.43 -6.99
N LEU A 6 -1.76 11.67 -8.05
CA LEU A 6 -1.61 10.95 -9.31
C LEU A 6 -0.58 11.65 -10.19
N ARG A 7 0.36 10.89 -10.72
CA ARG A 7 1.38 11.32 -11.67
C ARG A 7 1.47 10.33 -12.83
N GLU A 8 1.98 10.80 -13.95
CA GLU A 8 2.38 9.95 -15.06
C GLU A 8 3.91 9.88 -15.09
N SER A 9 4.46 8.67 -15.23
CA SER A 9 5.90 8.44 -15.35
C SER A 9 6.14 7.33 -16.35
N ALA A 10 6.97 7.57 -17.37
CA ALA A 10 7.26 6.61 -18.44
C ALA A 10 5.99 5.98 -19.09
N GLY A 11 4.93 6.77 -19.28
CA GLY A 11 3.66 6.31 -19.85
C GLY A 11 2.80 5.45 -18.92
N GLN A 12 3.14 5.39 -17.63
CA GLN A 12 2.39 4.66 -16.60
C GLN A 12 1.85 5.59 -15.52
N ALA A 13 0.64 5.31 -15.05
CA ALA A 13 0.04 6.01 -13.93
C ALA A 13 0.68 5.59 -12.60
N VAL A 14 1.22 6.55 -11.86
CA VAL A 14 1.87 6.37 -10.56
C VAL A 14 1.06 7.06 -9.48
N VAL A 15 0.68 6.31 -8.45
CA VAL A 15 0.04 6.84 -7.24
C VAL A 15 1.11 7.08 -6.18
N VAL A 16 1.33 8.34 -5.84
CA VAL A 16 2.27 8.72 -4.79
C VAL A 16 1.51 8.93 -3.49
N LEU A 17 1.85 8.16 -2.44
CA LEU A 17 1.25 8.25 -1.11
C LEU A 17 2.28 8.82 -0.12
N GLY A 18 2.06 10.05 0.33
CA GLY A 18 2.84 10.70 1.37
C GLY A 18 2.30 10.36 2.76
N LEU A 19 3.16 9.81 3.63
CA LEU A 19 2.82 9.39 4.98
C LEU A 19 3.48 10.32 6.00
N SER A 20 2.67 10.88 6.92
CA SER A 20 3.21 11.65 8.06
C SER A 20 3.88 10.72 9.08
N GLY A 21 4.74 11.27 9.94
CA GLY A 21 5.36 10.50 11.04
C GLY A 21 4.33 9.81 11.94
N GLU A 22 3.18 10.46 12.19
CA GLU A 22 2.03 9.87 12.90
C GLU A 22 1.48 8.63 12.17
N ASN A 23 1.29 8.69 10.85
CA ASN A 23 0.84 7.52 10.08
C ASN A 23 1.89 6.39 10.17
N MET A 24 3.17 6.73 10.20
CA MET A 24 4.24 5.74 10.37
C MET A 24 4.22 5.08 11.74
N ALA A 25 4.05 5.85 12.81
CA ALA A 25 3.88 5.28 14.14
C ALA A 25 2.69 4.30 14.20
N ARG A 26 1.56 4.66 13.56
CA ARG A 26 0.37 3.79 13.48
C ARG A 26 0.63 2.51 12.70
N LEU A 27 1.24 2.60 11.51
CA LEU A 27 1.61 1.40 10.74
C LEU A 27 2.57 0.48 11.51
N MET A 28 3.51 1.04 12.27
CA MET A 28 4.44 0.28 13.11
C MET A 28 3.78 -0.32 14.36
N ALA A 29 2.60 0.16 14.74
CA ALA A 29 1.76 -0.39 15.80
C ALA A 29 0.70 -1.38 15.27
N ASP A 30 0.92 -1.92 14.06
CA ASP A 30 0.02 -2.85 13.37
C ASP A 30 -1.39 -2.28 13.08
N GLU A 31 -1.54 -0.95 13.13
CA GLU A 31 -2.77 -0.27 12.73
C GLU A 31 -2.78 -0.03 11.22
N PRO A 32 -3.65 -0.70 10.46
CA PRO A 32 -3.72 -0.49 9.03
C PRO A 32 -4.32 0.88 8.71
N ILE A 33 -3.86 1.48 7.60
CA ILE A 33 -4.45 2.72 7.08
C ILE A 33 -5.14 2.45 5.75
N VAL A 34 -6.40 2.87 5.65
CA VAL A 34 -7.21 2.76 4.44
C VAL A 34 -7.12 4.06 3.66
N VAL A 35 -6.72 3.97 2.39
CA VAL A 35 -6.71 5.09 1.46
C VAL A 35 -7.82 4.89 0.42
N GLN A 36 -8.66 5.91 0.29
CA GLN A 36 -9.67 6.00 -0.77
C GLN A 36 -9.09 6.89 -1.87
N VAL A 37 -8.88 6.32 -3.06
CA VAL A 37 -8.23 7.02 -4.18
C VAL A 37 -9.21 7.55 -5.23
N ALA A 38 -10.52 7.47 -4.97
CA ALA A 38 -11.55 7.98 -5.88
C ALA A 38 -11.37 9.48 -6.17
N GLU A 39 -10.86 10.24 -5.21
CA GLU A 39 -10.55 11.67 -5.35
C GLU A 39 -9.36 11.97 -6.28
N LEU A 40 -8.61 10.94 -6.69
CA LEU A 40 -7.46 11.05 -7.59
C LEU A 40 -7.81 10.75 -9.06
N GLY A 41 -9.09 10.51 -9.38
CA GLY A 41 -9.52 10.12 -10.72
C GLY A 41 -9.19 8.67 -11.09
N LEU A 42 -8.77 7.85 -10.12
CA LEU A 42 -8.60 6.42 -10.30
C LEU A 42 -9.93 5.69 -10.18
N PRO A 43 -10.09 4.52 -10.83
CA PRO A 43 -11.24 3.65 -10.59
C PRO A 43 -11.44 3.43 -9.09
N PRO A 44 -12.69 3.42 -8.59
CA PRO A 44 -12.96 3.24 -7.17
C PRO A 44 -12.28 1.97 -6.63
N MET A 45 -11.25 2.18 -5.82
CA MET A 45 -10.50 1.11 -5.18
C MET A 45 -10.06 1.54 -3.78
N LYS A 46 -9.90 0.55 -2.91
CA LYS A 46 -9.36 0.73 -1.56
C LYS A 46 -7.93 0.24 -1.54
N ILE A 47 -7.00 1.10 -1.13
CA ILE A 47 -5.61 0.70 -0.88
C ILE A 47 -5.44 0.54 0.62
N LEU A 48 -5.02 -0.65 1.05
CA LEU A 48 -4.68 -0.93 2.43
C LEU A 48 -3.16 -0.82 2.59
N LEU A 49 -2.71 0.05 3.47
CA LEU A 49 -1.30 0.13 3.87
C LEU A 49 -1.11 -0.58 5.21
N MET A 50 -0.13 -1.48 5.25
CA MET A 50 0.31 -2.16 6.46
C MET A 50 1.80 -1.92 6.65
N GLY A 51 2.21 -1.70 7.91
CA GLY A 51 3.60 -1.72 8.30
C GLY A 51 3.93 -3.03 8.98
N GLY A 52 5.22 -3.33 9.06
CA GLY A 52 5.74 -4.46 9.80
C GLY A 52 7.20 -4.21 10.15
N ARG A 53 7.67 -4.82 11.23
CA ARG A 53 9.09 -4.72 11.63
C ARG A 53 10.02 -5.46 10.66
N THR A 54 9.55 -6.57 10.10
CA THR A 54 10.24 -7.33 9.05
C THR A 54 9.24 -7.78 7.99
N GLU A 55 9.74 -8.15 6.81
CA GLU A 55 8.93 -8.64 5.70
C GLU A 55 8.22 -9.96 6.06
N GLU A 56 8.88 -10.86 6.79
CA GLU A 56 8.31 -12.15 7.20
C GLU A 56 7.12 -11.97 8.13
N VAL A 57 7.22 -11.04 9.09
CA VAL A 57 6.12 -10.72 10.01
C VAL A 57 4.94 -10.15 9.24
N MET A 58 5.21 -9.25 8.29
CA MET A 58 4.17 -8.63 7.46
C MET A 58 3.47 -9.68 6.57
N ALA A 59 4.23 -10.60 5.98
CA ALA A 59 3.68 -11.68 5.16
C ALA A 59 2.80 -12.63 5.98
N ALA A 60 3.20 -12.95 7.22
CA ALA A 60 2.39 -13.76 8.13
C ALA A 60 1.08 -13.05 8.49
N GLN A 61 1.14 -11.77 8.87
CA GLN A 61 -0.05 -10.97 9.20
C GLN A 61 -1.01 -10.80 8.01
N LEU A 62 -0.48 -10.56 6.82
CA LEU A 62 -1.28 -10.47 5.59
C LEU A 62 -2.02 -11.78 5.32
N LYS A 63 -1.32 -12.91 5.46
CA LYS A 63 -1.91 -14.24 5.27
C LYS A 63 -2.97 -14.55 6.32
N GLU A 64 -2.74 -14.20 7.58
CA GLU A 64 -3.69 -14.41 8.67
C GLU A 64 -4.97 -13.57 8.48
N ARG A 65 -4.82 -12.27 8.17
CA ARG A 65 -5.94 -11.33 8.11
C ARG A 65 -6.74 -11.40 6.80
N PHE A 66 -6.09 -11.70 5.68
CA PHE A 66 -6.71 -11.62 4.34
C PHE A 66 -6.64 -12.91 3.54
N GLY A 67 -6.07 -13.97 4.12
CA GLY A 67 -5.90 -15.26 3.47
C GLY A 67 -4.76 -15.27 2.45
N THR A 68 -4.75 -16.30 1.60
CA THR A 68 -3.69 -16.47 0.60
C THR A 68 -3.96 -15.56 -0.61
N PRO A 69 -3.00 -14.75 -1.09
CA PRO A 69 -3.20 -13.90 -2.25
C PRO A 69 -3.61 -14.73 -3.47
N LYS A 70 -4.72 -14.35 -4.12
CA LYS A 70 -5.27 -15.07 -5.28
C LYS A 70 -4.39 -15.01 -6.53
N ARG A 71 -3.36 -14.16 -6.55
CA ARG A 71 -2.29 -14.11 -7.56
C ARG A 71 -1.10 -13.37 -6.95
N ALA A 72 0.05 -14.04 -6.84
CA ALA A 72 1.32 -13.33 -6.61
C ALA A 72 1.66 -12.56 -7.89
N ILE A 73 1.63 -11.23 -7.85
CA ILE A 73 2.25 -10.43 -8.91
C ILE A 73 3.75 -10.61 -8.71
N ARG A 74 4.38 -11.50 -9.49
CA ARG A 74 5.84 -11.54 -9.57
C ARG A 74 6.29 -10.20 -10.16
N GLN A 75 6.91 -9.36 -9.35
CA GLN A 75 7.76 -8.29 -9.88
C GLN A 75 9.05 -8.97 -10.31
N GLU A 76 9.21 -9.20 -11.62
CA GLU A 76 10.53 -9.52 -12.17
C GLU A 76 11.42 -8.28 -12.03
N PRO A 77 12.68 -8.42 -11.60
CA PRO A 77 13.62 -7.32 -11.66
C PRO A 77 13.95 -7.07 -13.14
N GLU A 78 13.64 -5.87 -13.64
CA GLU A 78 14.21 -5.40 -14.90
C GLU A 78 15.74 -5.44 -14.78
N ARG A 79 16.37 -6.11 -15.74
CA ARG A 79 17.83 -6.29 -15.85
C ARG A 79 18.52 -5.02 -16.33
#